data_AF-A0A2M8N7N7-F1
#
_entry.id   AF-A0A2M8N7N7-F1
#
_cell.length_a   1.000
_cell.length_b   1.000
_cell.length_c   1.000
_cell.angle_alpha   90.00
_cell.angle_beta   90.00
_cell.angle_gamma   90.00
#
_symmetry.space_group_name_H-M   'P 1'
#
loop_
_entity.id
_entity.type
_entity.pdbx_description
1 polymer ?
#
loop_
_entity_poly.entity_id
_entity_poly.type
_entity_poly.pdbx_seq_one_letter_code
_entity_poly.pdbx_strand_id
1 'polypeptide(L)'
;MKVYHIVPPNLQGTRIYPLNALKNTLPEIYAQQVQKYRGRAELLQRKIPYLNCTWNDMLHFSPVNPRKLRAAFIQAGFKWNPMYWYEIDPEQVGLNKQNTVIY
;
A
#
# COMPACT_ATOMS: atom_id res chain seq x y z
N MET A 1 -14.47 9.46 -6.29
CA MET A 1 -13.86 8.11 -6.41
C MET A 1 -13.31 7.74 -5.04
N LYS A 2 -13.31 6.46 -4.63
CA LYS A 2 -12.68 6.03 -3.36
C LYS A 2 -11.51 5.11 -3.65
N VAL A 3 -10.51 5.15 -2.78
CA VAL A 3 -9.38 4.22 -2.77
C VAL A 3 -9.32 3.50 -1.44
N TYR A 4 -8.71 2.33 -1.41
CA TYR A 4 -8.76 1.43 -0.27
C TYR A 4 -7.37 1.00 0.17
N HIS A 5 -7.12 0.97 1.47
CA HIS A 5 -5.87 0.49 2.05
C HIS A 5 -6.16 -0.65 3.03
N ILE A 6 -5.43 -1.76 2.93
CA ILE A 6 -5.56 -2.88 3.87
C ILE A 6 -5.06 -2.44 5.25
N VAL A 7 -5.81 -2.74 6.31
CA VAL A 7 -5.34 -2.52 7.68
C VAL A 7 -4.32 -3.61 8.02
N PRO A 8 -3.06 -3.26 8.37
CA PRO A 8 -2.09 -4.25 8.82
C PRO A 8 -2.59 -4.98 10.08
N PRO A 9 -2.37 -6.29 10.22
CA PRO A 9 -2.83 -7.05 11.38
C PRO A 9 -2.25 -6.54 12.70
N ASN A 10 -1.03 -5.99 12.67
CA ASN A 10 -0.36 -5.37 13.81
C ASN A 10 -0.11 -3.88 13.51
N LEU A 11 -1.18 -3.12 13.27
CA LEU A 11 -1.07 -1.68 13.05
C LEU A 11 -0.50 -1.01 14.31
N GLN A 12 0.59 -0.24 14.13
CA GLN A 12 1.21 0.55 15.19
C GLN A 12 1.09 2.03 14.87
N GLY A 13 0.64 2.82 15.85
CA GLY A 13 0.43 4.25 15.69
C GLY A 13 -0.78 4.60 14.82
N THR A 14 -0.84 5.85 14.39
CA THR A 14 -2.00 6.45 13.70
C THR A 14 -1.66 7.03 12.33
N ARG A 15 -0.42 6.83 11.86
CA ARG A 15 0.08 7.35 10.58
C ARG A 15 0.59 6.22 9.70
N ILE A 16 0.28 6.30 8.42
CA ILE A 16 0.82 5.40 7.40
C ILE A 16 2.05 6.07 6.77
N TYR A 17 3.16 5.35 6.75
CA TYR A 17 4.44 5.84 6.21
C TYR A 17 4.83 5.05 4.97
N PRO A 18 5.43 5.69 3.95
CA PRO A 18 6.20 4.99 2.94
C PRO A 18 7.31 4.16 3.58
N LEU A 19 7.72 3.08 2.93
CA LEU A 19 8.73 2.18 3.48
C LEU A 19 10.06 2.89 3.75
N ASN A 20 10.52 3.77 2.85
CA ASN A 20 11.77 4.51 3.07
C ASN A 20 11.68 5.48 4.26
N ALA A 21 10.50 6.06 4.54
CA ALA A 21 10.31 6.92 5.71
C ALA A 21 10.44 6.13 7.03
N LEU A 22 9.92 4.89 7.05
CA LEU A 22 10.03 4.00 8.22
C LEU A 22 11.49 3.71 8.60
N LYS A 23 12.42 3.70 7.64
CA LYS A 23 13.84 3.45 7.91
C LYS A 23 14.42 4.42 8.94
N ASN A 24 13.94 5.67 8.91
CA ASN A 24 14.43 6.73 9.79
C ASN A 24 13.53 6.95 11.02
N THR A 25 12.21 6.71 10.88
CA THR A 25 11.25 6.99 11.96
C THR A 25 11.00 5.81 12.88
N LEU A 26 10.92 4.60 12.34
CA LEU A 26 10.55 3.35 13.04
C LEU A 26 11.38 2.18 12.46
N PRO A 27 12.70 2.14 12.71
CA PRO A 27 13.62 1.22 12.02
C PRO A 27 13.30 -0.26 12.25
N GLU A 28 12.73 -0.62 13.41
CA GLU A 28 12.28 -1.98 13.69
C GLU A 28 11.11 -2.41 12.80
N ILE A 29 10.14 -1.52 12.58
CA ILE A 29 9.02 -1.76 11.68
C ILE A 29 9.52 -1.85 10.24
N TYR A 30 10.45 -0.98 9.84
CA TYR A 30 11.11 -1.08 8.53
C TYR A 30 11.75 -2.45 8.32
N ALA A 31 12.54 -2.94 9.30
CA ALA A 31 13.23 -4.22 9.21
C ALA A 31 12.26 -5.40 9.04
N GLN A 32 11.05 -5.32 9.60
CA GLN A 32 9.98 -6.31 9.38
C GLN A 32 9.34 -6.16 8.00
N GLN A 33 8.95 -4.94 7.62
CA GLN A 33 8.20 -4.67 6.39
C GLN A 33 9.02 -4.84 5.12
N VAL A 34 10.34 -4.63 5.17
CA VAL A 34 11.22 -4.82 4.01
C VAL A 34 11.32 -6.30 3.60
N GLN A 35 11.07 -7.24 4.52
CA GLN A 35 11.19 -8.68 4.25
C GLN A 35 10.22 -9.19 3.18
N LYS A 36 9.09 -8.50 2.94
CA LYS A 36 8.15 -8.86 1.86
C LYS A 36 8.75 -8.71 0.45
N TYR A 37 9.88 -8.03 0.33
CA TYR A 37 10.64 -7.87 -0.90
C TYR A 37 11.81 -8.86 -1.01
N ARG A 38 11.93 -9.83 -0.11
CA ARG A 38 12.90 -10.92 -0.28
C ARG A 38 12.63 -11.65 -1.60
N GLY A 39 13.67 -11.79 -2.43
CA GLY A 39 13.57 -12.34 -3.79
C GLY A 39 13.09 -11.34 -4.86
N ARG A 40 12.82 -10.08 -4.48
CA ARG A 40 12.40 -8.98 -5.37
C ARG A 40 13.05 -7.64 -4.94
N ALA A 41 14.33 -7.69 -4.55
CA ALA A 41 15.03 -6.54 -3.97
C ALA A 41 15.21 -5.40 -4.98
N GLU A 42 15.23 -5.71 -6.27
CA GLU A 42 15.27 -4.74 -7.37
C GLU A 42 14.07 -3.78 -7.37
N LEU A 43 12.91 -4.21 -6.86
CA LEU A 43 11.74 -3.34 -6.71
C LEU A 43 12.02 -2.18 -5.76
N LEU A 44 12.85 -2.37 -4.73
CA LEU A 44 13.16 -1.33 -3.74
C LEU A 44 13.84 -0.11 -4.37
N GLN A 45 14.50 -0.29 -5.52
CA GLN A 45 15.21 0.77 -6.26
C GLN A 45 14.46 1.22 -7.51
N ARG A 46 13.34 0.56 -7.85
CA ARG A 46 12.57 0.87 -9.04
C ARG A 46 12.05 2.29 -8.98
N LYS A 47 12.38 3.10 -9.98
CA LYS A 47 11.85 4.45 -10.14
C LYS A 47 10.41 4.39 -10.65
N ILE A 48 9.57 5.25 -10.09
CA ILE A 48 8.21 5.46 -10.57
C ILE A 48 8.24 6.58 -11.62
N PRO A 49 7.83 6.30 -12.87
CA PRO A 49 7.74 7.34 -13.89
C PRO A 49 6.88 8.52 -13.40
N TYR A 50 7.26 9.74 -13.78
CA TYR A 50 6.53 10.99 -13.54
C TYR A 50 6.47 11.50 -12.08
N LEU A 51 6.70 10.66 -11.07
CA LEU A 51 6.64 11.06 -9.64
C LEU A 51 8.02 11.31 -8.99
N ASN A 52 9.11 11.15 -9.75
CA ASN A 52 10.49 11.35 -9.29
C ASN A 52 10.83 10.66 -7.95
N CYS A 53 10.23 9.49 -7.70
CA CYS A 53 10.39 8.73 -6.47
C CYS A 53 10.70 7.26 -6.77
N THR A 54 11.03 6.48 -5.74
CA THR A 54 11.16 5.02 -5.83
C THR A 54 9.88 4.34 -5.40
N TRP A 55 9.73 3.06 -5.76
CA TRP A 55 8.64 2.21 -5.30
C TRP A 55 8.42 2.26 -3.77
N ASN A 56 9.52 2.35 -2.99
CA ASN A 56 9.45 2.40 -1.53
C ASN A 56 9.09 3.76 -0.93
N ASP A 57 9.02 4.80 -1.77
CA ASP A 57 8.53 6.12 -1.38
C ASP A 57 7.00 6.22 -1.54
N MET A 58 6.35 5.20 -2.10
CA MET A 58 4.92 5.19 -2.37
C MET A 58 4.10 4.62 -1.21
N LEU A 59 2.87 5.13 -1.08
CA LEU A 59 1.78 4.45 -0.40
C LEU A 59 0.91 3.74 -1.45
N HIS A 60 0.64 2.45 -1.22
CA HIS A 60 -0.13 1.64 -2.17
C HIS A 60 -1.59 1.54 -1.75
N PHE A 61 -2.48 1.89 -2.68
CA PHE A 61 -3.92 1.79 -2.49
C PHE A 61 -4.54 0.94 -3.59
N SER A 62 -5.63 0.25 -3.28
CA SER A 62 -6.46 -0.39 -4.29
C SER A 62 -7.53 0.60 -4.77
N PRO A 63 -7.75 0.76 -6.08
CA PRO A 63 -8.92 1.48 -6.59
C PRO A 63 -10.18 0.59 -6.58
N VAL A 64 -10.05 -0.70 -6.26
CA VAL A 64 -11.14 -1.67 -6.31
C VAL A 64 -11.71 -1.87 -4.90
N ASN A 65 -13.03 -1.77 -4.78
CA ASN A 65 -13.71 -2.01 -3.51
C ASN A 65 -13.42 -3.43 -2.96
N PRO A 66 -13.05 -3.59 -1.68
CA PRO A 66 -12.71 -4.90 -1.09
C PRO A 66 -13.80 -5.96 -1.21
N ARG A 67 -15.09 -5.57 -1.27
CA ARG A 67 -16.19 -6.52 -1.49
C ARG A 67 -16.11 -7.16 -2.88
N LYS A 68 -15.72 -6.39 -3.90
CA LYS A 68 -15.51 -6.88 -5.27
C LYS A 68 -14.30 -7.79 -5.34
N LEU A 69 -13.20 -7.42 -4.66
CA LEU A 69 -12.02 -8.27 -4.55
C LEU A 69 -12.35 -9.61 -3.90
N ARG A 70 -13.09 -9.60 -2.77
CA ARG A 70 -13.55 -10.82 -2.09
C ARG A 70 -14.38 -11.71 -3.01
N ALA A 71 -15.36 -11.14 -3.72
CA ALA A 71 -16.22 -11.90 -4.62
C ALA A 71 -15.40 -12.58 -5.73
N ALA A 72 -14.50 -11.84 -6.38
CA ALA A 72 -13.62 -12.37 -7.41
C ALA A 72 -12.69 -13.48 -6.88
N PHE A 73 -12.13 -13.30 -5.68
CA PHE A 73 -11.23 -14.28 -5.06
C PHE A 73 -11.95 -15.61 -4.78
N ILE A 74 -13.17 -15.54 -4.22
CA ILE A 74 -14.01 -16.72 -3.95
C ILE A 74 -14.44 -17.39 -5.26
N GLN A 75 -14.85 -16.60 -6.26
CA GLN A 75 -15.25 -17.13 -7.58
C GLN A 75 -14.09 -17.87 -8.27
N ALA A 76 -12.86 -17.42 -8.08
CA ALA A 76 -11.67 -18.09 -8.58
C ALA A 76 -11.26 -19.34 -7.75
N GLY A 77 -12.05 -19.74 -6.75
CA GLY A 77 -11.81 -20.94 -5.94
C GLY A 77 -10.87 -20.73 -4.76
N PHE A 78 -10.48 -19.48 -4.46
CA PHE A 78 -9.61 -19.19 -3.32
C PHE A 78 -10.40 -18.95 -2.03
N LYS A 79 -9.80 -19.32 -0.90
CA LYS A 79 -10.32 -18.97 0.42
C LYS A 79 -10.03 -17.50 0.71
N TRP A 80 -11.02 -16.79 1.25
CA TRP A 80 -10.87 -15.40 1.66
C TRP A 80 -10.71 -15.28 3.17
N ASN A 81 -9.60 -14.72 3.61
CA ASN A 81 -9.40 -14.37 5.01
C ASN A 81 -10.01 -12.99 5.28
N PRO A 82 -10.84 -12.83 6.33
CA PRO A 82 -11.36 -11.52 6.72
C PRO A 82 -10.23 -10.53 6.98
N MET A 83 -10.32 -9.35 6.38
CA MET A 83 -9.37 -8.26 6.54
C MET A 83 -10.15 -6.95 6.65
N TYR A 84 -9.65 -6.04 7.48
CA TYR A 84 -10.18 -4.68 7.54
C TYR A 84 -9.51 -3.81 6.48
N TRP A 85 -10.26 -2.81 6.02
CA TRP A 85 -9.81 -1.87 5.01
C TRP A 85 -10.25 -0.47 5.39
N TYR A 86 -9.37 0.50 5.18
CA TYR A 86 -9.74 1.90 5.16
C TYR A 86 -10.36 2.22 3.79
N GLU A 87 -11.51 2.87 3.79
CA GLU A 87 -12.06 3.57 2.63
C GLU A 87 -11.63 5.03 2.73
N ILE A 88 -10.95 5.52 1.70
CA ILE A 88 -10.31 6.83 1.70
C ILE A 88 -10.86 7.64 0.55
N ASP A 89 -11.24 8.88 0.84
CA ASP A 89 -11.43 9.88 -0.19
C ASP A 89 -10.06 10.48 -0.58
N PRO A 90 -9.57 10.20 -1.79
CA PRO A 90 -8.24 10.65 -2.21
C PRO A 90 -8.11 12.17 -2.17
N GLU A 91 -9.18 12.91 -2.50
CA GLU A 91 -9.12 14.37 -2.54
C GLU A 91 -9.00 14.97 -1.12
N GLN A 92 -9.70 14.38 -0.14
CA GLN A 92 -9.63 14.83 1.26
C GLN A 92 -8.24 14.65 1.89
N VAL A 93 -7.46 13.70 1.38
CA VAL A 93 -6.08 13.45 1.85
C VAL A 93 -5.03 14.05 0.90
N GLY A 94 -5.44 14.90 -0.03
CA GLY A 94 -4.54 15.66 -0.91
C GLY A 94 -3.95 14.86 -2.08
N LEU A 95 -4.48 13.69 -2.40
CA LEU A 95 -4.09 12.94 -3.61
C LEU A 95 -4.68 13.61 -4.85
N ASN A 96 -3.83 13.83 -5.85
CA ASN A 96 -4.14 14.51 -7.09
C ASN A 96 -3.27 13.95 -8.23
N LYS A 97 -3.42 14.52 -9.44
CA LYS A 97 -2.72 14.06 -10.64
C LYS A 97 -1.19 14.26 -10.58
N GLN A 98 -0.70 15.12 -9.70
CA GLN A 98 0.72 15.44 -9.57
C GLN A 98 1.46 14.51 -8.60
N ASN A 99 0.75 13.85 -7.68
CA ASN A 99 1.34 12.97 -6.66
C ASN A 99 0.81 11.53 -6.69
N THR A 100 0.01 11.18 -7.69
CA THR A 100 -0.63 9.86 -7.81
C THR A 100 -0.38 9.28 -9.20
N VAL A 101 -0.17 7.97 -9.26
CA VAL A 101 -0.08 7.20 -10.51
C VAL A 101 -0.89 5.91 -10.37
N ILE A 102 -1.46 5.43 -11.47
CA ILE A 102 -2.00 4.08 -11.57
C ILE A 102 -0.91 3.23 -12.21
N TYR A 103 -0.49 2.19 -11.50
CA TYR A 103 0.61 1.33 -11.88
C TYR A 103 0.13 -0.10 -12.09
#